data_AF-A0A9W8HTK5-F1
#
_entry.id   AF-A0A9W8HTK5-F1
#
_cell.length_a   1.000
_cell.length_b   1.000
_cell.length_c   1.000
_cell.angle_alpha   90.00
_cell.angle_beta   90.00
_cell.angle_gamma   90.00
#
_symmetry.space_group_name_H-M   'P 1'
#
loop_
_entity.id
_entity.type
_entity.pdbx_description
1 polymer ?
#
loop_
_entity_poly.entity_id
_entity_poly.type
_entity_poly.pdbx_seq_one_letter_code
_entity_poly.pdbx_strand_id
1 'polypeptide(L)'
;MDGVDYDLEFPENTQQLDDLYAGLKATCAALDSALGKQKRTLTMTLYSANGQFGPSLAKTDAKRFSDLVDYGLLMSYDYFGSFSKTSAPNSPFNDVPGHAGLSFTSSISAWLRSGWDAKKLVAGLPFYGRSSVVQGAAVPKSQFMTTTKDTPLQGPVSKISGAWTWNDLRDAKNGALSSPTKPQKGWQRFWDSTTQTPWLLHAASRTYIGYDDPESLTIKANHIIKSGLAGAMVWMVHYDCNGELNSVLRKYAEACRRG
;
A
#
# COMPACT_ATOMS: atom_id res chain seq x y z
N MET A 1 -0.31 8.25 25.09
CA MET A 1 0.23 8.50 23.74
C MET A 1 1.73 8.42 23.88
N ASP A 2 2.35 7.53 23.13
CA ASP A 2 3.79 7.18 23.29
C ASP A 2 4.65 7.86 22.22
N GLY A 3 4.05 8.70 21.37
CA GLY A 3 4.70 9.27 20.20
C GLY A 3 3.78 10.07 19.30
N VAL A 4 4.29 10.45 18.14
CA VAL A 4 3.56 11.15 17.08
C VAL A 4 3.95 10.55 15.73
N ASP A 5 2.97 10.44 14.83
CA ASP A 5 3.16 10.11 13.43
C ASP A 5 2.85 11.35 12.56
N TYR A 6 3.70 11.62 11.57
CA TYR A 6 3.53 12.72 10.62
C TYR A 6 3.13 12.19 9.25
N ASP A 7 1.85 12.36 8.92
CA ASP A 7 1.29 11.98 7.64
C ASP A 7 1.04 13.21 6.75
N LEU A 8 2.14 13.74 6.19
CA LEU A 8 2.08 14.85 5.23
C LEU A 8 2.08 14.30 3.81
N GLU A 9 0.93 14.36 3.14
CA GLU A 9 0.72 13.86 1.77
C GLU A 9 0.53 14.99 0.72
N PHE A 10 1.55 15.43 0.01
CA PHE A 10 2.98 15.23 0.23
C PHE A 10 3.70 16.56 0.05
N PRO A 11 4.94 16.71 0.57
CA PRO A 11 5.75 17.86 0.21
C PRO A 11 5.81 18.01 -1.32
N GLU A 12 5.69 19.21 -1.84
CA GLU A 12 5.68 19.49 -3.29
C GLU A 12 7.05 19.96 -3.79
N ASN A 13 7.86 20.51 -2.89
CA ASN A 13 9.12 21.16 -3.22
C ASN A 13 10.11 21.10 -2.05
N THR A 14 11.34 21.58 -2.30
CA THR A 14 12.44 21.54 -1.32
C THR A 14 12.17 22.40 -0.08
N GLN A 15 11.45 23.53 -0.23
CA GLN A 15 11.10 24.36 0.92
C GLN A 15 10.18 23.61 1.88
N GLN A 16 9.14 22.94 1.35
CA GLN A 16 8.23 22.13 2.18
C GLN A 16 8.95 20.93 2.83
N LEU A 17 9.98 20.36 2.18
CA LEU A 17 10.82 19.34 2.79
C LEU A 17 11.63 19.91 3.97
N ASP A 18 12.24 21.09 3.81
CA ASP A 18 12.98 21.73 4.90
C ASP A 18 12.06 22.12 6.06
N ASP A 19 10.86 22.61 5.77
CA ASP A 19 9.84 22.94 6.78
C ASP A 19 9.37 21.68 7.52
N LEU A 20 9.12 20.57 6.79
CA LEU A 20 8.79 19.27 7.39
C LEU A 20 9.91 18.80 8.32
N TYR A 21 11.17 18.88 7.88
CA TYR A 21 12.30 18.50 8.72
C TYR A 21 12.40 19.35 9.99
N ALA A 22 12.23 20.67 9.86
CA ALA A 22 12.24 21.58 11.01
C ALA A 22 11.13 21.24 12.00
N GLY A 23 9.92 20.97 11.50
CA GLY A 23 8.77 20.52 12.30
C GLY A 23 9.05 19.20 13.03
N LEU A 24 9.52 18.18 12.32
CA LEU A 24 9.91 16.89 12.92
C LEU A 24 10.98 17.04 13.99
N LYS A 25 11.98 17.90 13.76
CA LYS A 25 13.06 18.15 14.72
C LYS A 25 12.54 18.84 15.98
N ALA A 26 11.63 19.80 15.84
CA ALA A 26 10.98 20.45 16.97
C ALA A 26 10.11 19.46 17.76
N THR A 27 9.33 18.63 17.08
CA THR A 27 8.51 17.58 17.71
C THR A 27 9.38 16.54 18.43
N CYS A 28 10.49 16.11 17.82
CA CYS A 28 11.47 15.24 18.47
C CYS A 28 11.94 15.83 19.81
N ALA A 29 12.35 17.11 19.82
CA ALA A 29 12.82 17.77 21.03
C ALA A 29 11.71 17.89 22.09
N ALA A 30 10.48 18.19 21.67
CA ALA A 30 9.32 18.27 22.57
C ALA A 30 8.98 16.89 23.19
N LEU A 31 8.98 15.83 22.38
CA LEU A 31 8.74 14.46 22.84
C LEU A 31 9.87 13.95 23.74
N ASP A 32 11.13 14.27 23.42
CA ASP A 32 12.27 13.94 24.28
C ASP A 32 12.13 14.56 25.66
N SER A 33 11.65 15.81 25.74
CA SER A 33 11.38 16.51 27.00
C SER A 33 10.21 15.91 27.78
N ALA A 34 9.10 15.59 27.09
CA ALA A 34 7.87 15.14 27.73
C ALA A 34 7.88 13.66 28.15
N LEU A 35 8.49 12.79 27.34
CA LEU A 35 8.41 11.33 27.52
C LEU A 35 9.78 10.70 27.87
N GLY A 36 10.86 11.42 27.58
CA GLY A 36 12.22 10.88 27.59
C GLY A 36 12.55 10.17 26.28
N LYS A 37 13.80 10.35 25.83
CA LYS A 37 14.30 9.87 24.53
C LYS A 37 14.08 8.37 24.26
N GLN A 38 14.12 7.54 25.31
CA GLN A 38 13.98 6.08 25.19
C GLN A 38 12.53 5.60 25.11
N LYS A 39 11.56 6.48 25.36
CA LYS A 39 10.13 6.13 25.42
C LYS A 39 9.30 6.77 24.32
N ARG A 40 9.85 7.77 23.63
CA ARG A 40 9.14 8.40 22.51
C ARG A 40 9.21 7.53 21.26
N THR A 41 8.20 7.66 20.41
CA THR A 41 8.25 7.23 19.01
C THR A 41 7.90 8.41 18.12
N LEU A 42 8.70 8.64 17.10
CA LEU A 42 8.42 9.60 16.04
C LEU A 42 8.46 8.86 14.71
N THR A 43 7.35 8.85 13.99
CA THR A 43 7.27 8.28 12.65
C THR A 43 6.85 9.33 11.63
N MET A 44 7.13 9.04 10.36
CA MET A 44 6.58 9.81 9.24
C MET A 44 6.12 8.87 8.14
N THR A 45 5.07 9.26 7.43
CA THR A 45 4.66 8.59 6.21
C THR A 45 5.59 8.92 5.06
N LEU A 46 5.93 7.92 4.25
CA LEU A 46 6.72 8.06 3.03
C LEU A 46 5.87 7.75 1.80
N TYR A 47 6.07 8.51 0.72
CA TYR A 47 5.39 8.31 -0.55
C TYR A 47 6.01 7.20 -1.41
N SER A 48 5.18 6.66 -2.31
CA SER A 48 5.59 5.82 -3.43
C SER A 48 6.64 6.51 -4.32
N ALA A 49 7.63 5.74 -4.79
CA ALA A 49 8.73 6.26 -5.59
C ALA A 49 8.33 6.82 -6.97
N ASN A 50 9.30 7.46 -7.63
CA ASN A 50 9.22 8.12 -8.94
C ASN A 50 8.39 9.43 -9.01
N GLY A 51 8.07 10.02 -7.86
CA GLY A 51 7.45 11.34 -7.80
C GLY A 51 6.04 11.42 -8.38
N GLN A 52 5.34 10.28 -8.49
CA GLN A 52 3.90 10.28 -8.78
C GLN A 52 3.12 11.08 -7.74
N PHE A 53 3.61 11.09 -6.49
CA PHE A 53 2.97 11.76 -5.38
C PHE A 53 3.92 12.66 -4.57
N GLY A 54 5.15 12.92 -4.99
CA GLY A 54 6.09 13.75 -4.20
C GLY A 54 7.33 14.18 -4.99
N PRO A 55 8.29 14.90 -4.39
CA PRO A 55 9.51 15.27 -5.08
C PRO A 55 10.34 14.04 -5.38
N SER A 56 11.17 14.14 -6.42
CA SER A 56 12.18 13.12 -6.70
C SER A 56 13.00 12.86 -5.43
N LEU A 57 13.20 11.57 -5.09
CA LEU A 57 13.95 11.17 -3.89
C LEU A 57 15.40 11.68 -3.89
N ALA A 58 15.96 12.03 -5.05
CA ALA A 58 17.25 12.70 -5.15
C ALA A 58 17.27 14.07 -4.47
N LYS A 59 16.11 14.73 -4.31
CA LYS A 59 15.95 16.04 -3.66
C LYS A 59 15.48 15.94 -2.20
N THR A 60 15.15 14.75 -1.73
CA THR A 60 14.52 14.54 -0.42
C THR A 60 15.55 14.47 0.72
N ASP A 61 16.83 14.24 0.45
CA ASP A 61 17.83 13.98 1.51
C ASP A 61 17.34 12.91 2.50
N ALA A 62 16.99 11.73 1.97
CA ALA A 62 16.30 10.68 2.72
C ALA A 62 17.08 10.25 3.97
N LYS A 63 18.43 10.29 3.92
CA LYS A 63 19.28 9.96 5.06
C LYS A 63 19.04 10.93 6.23
N ARG A 64 18.96 12.24 5.99
CA ARG A 64 18.72 13.25 7.01
C ARG A 64 17.40 12.99 7.76
N PHE A 65 16.34 12.62 7.06
CA PHE A 65 15.07 12.24 7.68
C PHE A 65 15.17 10.90 8.43
N SER A 66 15.79 9.88 7.83
CA SER A 66 16.00 8.57 8.45
C SER A 66 16.81 8.64 9.75
N ASP A 67 17.76 9.56 9.85
CA ASP A 67 18.56 9.76 11.07
C ASP A 67 17.71 10.38 12.20
N LEU A 68 16.67 11.15 11.86
CA LEU A 68 15.84 11.91 12.80
C LEU A 68 14.69 11.09 13.41
N VAL A 69 13.99 10.30 12.58
CA VAL A 69 12.80 9.53 13.01
C VAL A 69 13.14 8.11 13.46
N ASP A 70 12.21 7.48 14.16
CA ASP A 70 12.33 6.07 14.55
C ASP A 70 11.97 5.16 13.38
N TYR A 71 10.88 5.47 12.66
CA TYR A 71 10.45 4.72 11.48
C TYR A 71 9.89 5.62 10.38
N GLY A 72 10.13 5.23 9.14
CA GLY A 72 9.43 5.74 7.95
C GLY A 72 8.40 4.72 7.48
N LEU A 73 7.15 5.15 7.38
CA LEU A 73 6.00 4.32 7.03
C LEU A 73 5.72 4.47 5.54
N LEU A 74 6.28 3.59 4.71
CA LEU A 74 6.16 3.69 3.26
C LEU A 74 4.79 3.25 2.77
N MET A 75 4.02 4.17 2.18
CA MET A 75 2.75 3.86 1.52
C MET A 75 3.00 3.22 0.15
N SER A 76 3.35 1.94 0.18
CA SER A 76 3.52 1.12 -1.01
C SER A 76 2.19 0.59 -1.53
N TYR A 77 1.23 1.49 -1.78
CA TYR A 77 -0.10 1.23 -2.34
C TYR A 77 -0.63 2.51 -3.00
N ASP A 78 -1.86 2.46 -3.55
CA ASP A 78 -2.46 3.55 -4.32
C ASP A 78 -1.69 3.95 -5.58
N TYR A 79 -0.92 3.04 -6.16
CA TYR A 79 -0.21 3.28 -7.42
C TYR A 79 -1.20 3.47 -8.59
N PHE A 80 -2.28 2.69 -8.58
CA PHE A 80 -3.31 2.69 -9.63
C PHE A 80 -4.72 2.61 -9.04
N GLY A 81 -5.69 3.25 -9.71
CA GLY A 81 -7.08 3.25 -9.30
C GLY A 81 -8.01 3.89 -10.33
N SER A 82 -9.16 4.41 -9.87
CA SER A 82 -10.13 5.09 -10.74
C SER A 82 -9.58 6.36 -11.41
N PHE A 83 -8.51 6.95 -10.85
CA PHE A 83 -7.77 8.07 -11.43
C PHE A 83 -6.83 7.66 -12.58
N SER A 84 -6.58 6.36 -12.78
CA SER A 84 -5.68 5.85 -13.82
C SER A 84 -6.43 5.64 -15.14
N LYS A 85 -5.74 5.89 -16.28
CA LYS A 85 -6.27 5.63 -17.64
C LYS A 85 -6.31 4.15 -18.02
N THR A 86 -5.54 3.34 -17.31
CA THR A 86 -5.42 1.89 -17.51
C THR A 86 -5.62 1.22 -16.15
N SER A 87 -6.40 0.15 -16.13
CA SER A 87 -6.56 -0.70 -14.95
C SER A 87 -5.24 -1.41 -14.63
N ALA A 88 -4.90 -1.45 -13.36
CA ALA A 88 -3.68 -2.05 -12.83
C ALA A 88 -3.85 -2.28 -11.31
N PRO A 89 -2.98 -3.04 -10.64
CA PRO A 89 -3.13 -3.35 -9.22
C PRO A 89 -3.00 -2.11 -8.33
N ASN A 90 -3.72 -2.08 -7.20
CA ASN A 90 -3.56 -1.05 -6.18
C ASN A 90 -2.13 -1.00 -5.63
N SER A 91 -1.54 -2.17 -5.36
CA SER A 91 -0.20 -2.35 -4.79
C SER A 91 0.50 -3.51 -5.50
N PRO A 92 1.01 -3.30 -6.72
CA PRO A 92 1.70 -4.36 -7.45
C PRO A 92 3.02 -4.70 -6.73
N PHE A 93 3.37 -5.98 -6.61
CA PHE A 93 4.65 -6.38 -6.00
C PHE A 93 5.84 -5.99 -6.89
N ASN A 94 5.76 -6.34 -8.18
CA ASN A 94 6.71 -5.93 -9.22
C ASN A 94 6.11 -4.84 -10.11
N ASP A 95 6.95 -4.13 -10.85
CA ASP A 95 6.51 -3.07 -11.77
C ASP A 95 5.50 -3.56 -12.82
N VAL A 96 4.53 -2.69 -13.09
CA VAL A 96 3.56 -2.84 -14.16
C VAL A 96 4.23 -2.54 -15.51
N PRO A 97 4.01 -3.34 -16.57
CA PRO A 97 4.53 -3.04 -17.91
C PRO A 97 4.19 -1.62 -18.37
N GLY A 98 5.20 -0.86 -18.81
CA GLY A 98 5.05 0.54 -19.22
C GLY A 98 5.00 1.55 -18.06
N HIS A 99 5.07 1.10 -16.82
CA HIS A 99 5.00 1.94 -15.61
C HIS A 99 6.09 1.56 -14.60
N ALA A 100 7.35 1.62 -15.06
CA ALA A 100 8.51 1.31 -14.21
C ALA A 100 8.60 2.25 -12.99
N GLY A 101 9.04 1.70 -11.86
CA GLY A 101 9.20 2.42 -10.60
C GLY A 101 7.94 2.49 -9.73
N LEU A 102 6.78 2.04 -10.21
CA LEU A 102 5.50 2.11 -9.51
C LEU A 102 5.08 0.74 -8.97
N SER A 103 5.85 0.22 -8.01
CA SER A 103 5.55 -1.03 -7.30
C SER A 103 6.10 -1.05 -5.90
N PHE A 104 5.64 -2.03 -5.12
CA PHE A 104 6.09 -2.32 -3.76
C PHE A 104 7.62 -2.45 -3.70
N THR A 105 8.19 -3.32 -4.54
CA THR A 105 9.65 -3.58 -4.55
C THR A 105 10.45 -2.38 -5.06
N SER A 106 9.96 -1.70 -6.11
CA SER A 106 10.62 -0.50 -6.64
C SER A 106 10.64 0.64 -5.64
N SER A 107 9.54 0.84 -4.90
CA SER A 107 9.44 1.92 -3.90
C SER A 107 10.37 1.70 -2.72
N ILE A 108 10.40 0.47 -2.17
CA ILE A 108 11.36 0.08 -1.13
C ILE A 108 12.79 0.32 -1.63
N SER A 109 13.12 -0.22 -2.80
CA SER A 109 14.46 -0.13 -3.35
C SER A 109 14.90 1.31 -3.60
N ALA A 110 13.96 2.20 -3.99
CA ALA A 110 14.26 3.59 -4.22
C ALA A 110 14.61 4.34 -2.91
N TRP A 111 13.83 4.16 -1.85
CA TRP A 111 14.12 4.78 -0.54
C TRP A 111 15.43 4.27 0.06
N LEU A 112 15.71 2.97 -0.04
CA LEU A 112 16.98 2.40 0.42
C LEU A 112 18.16 2.98 -0.36
N ARG A 113 18.07 3.08 -1.70
CA ARG A 113 19.12 3.69 -2.53
C ARG A 113 19.33 5.17 -2.23
N SER A 114 18.31 5.88 -1.78
CA SER A 114 18.40 7.27 -1.35
C SER A 114 19.02 7.45 0.05
N GLY A 115 19.39 6.37 0.72
CA GLY A 115 20.10 6.39 2.00
C GLY A 115 19.22 6.22 3.23
N TRP A 116 17.96 5.79 3.07
CA TRP A 116 17.11 5.42 4.20
C TRP A 116 17.61 4.11 4.85
N ASP A 117 17.69 4.05 6.17
CA ASP A 117 18.11 2.84 6.90
C ASP A 117 17.01 1.77 6.80
N ALA A 118 17.35 0.58 6.27
CA ALA A 118 16.43 -0.55 6.18
C ALA A 118 15.79 -0.88 7.53
N LYS A 119 16.55 -0.80 8.63
CA LYS A 119 16.05 -1.09 9.98
C LYS A 119 15.06 -0.05 10.52
N LYS A 120 14.87 1.05 9.79
CA LYS A 120 13.88 2.10 10.07
C LYS A 120 12.82 2.21 8.97
N LEU A 121 12.85 1.38 7.94
CA LEU A 121 11.86 1.40 6.87
C LEU A 121 10.76 0.37 7.14
N VAL A 122 9.51 0.84 7.26
CA VAL A 122 8.33 0.00 7.45
C VAL A 122 7.51 0.03 6.16
N ALA A 123 7.22 -1.14 5.58
CA ALA A 123 6.49 -1.22 4.31
C ALA A 123 4.97 -1.30 4.55
N GLY A 124 4.20 -0.46 3.85
CA GLY A 124 2.75 -0.38 3.93
C GLY A 124 2.05 -1.43 3.06
N LEU A 125 1.05 -2.09 3.64
CA LEU A 125 0.25 -3.14 3.00
C LEU A 125 -1.24 -2.74 3.01
N PRO A 126 -1.92 -2.69 1.85
CA PRO A 126 -3.32 -2.31 1.81
C PRO A 126 -4.23 -3.50 2.10
N PHE A 127 -5.20 -3.33 2.99
CA PHE A 127 -6.32 -4.25 3.22
C PHE A 127 -7.54 -3.84 2.39
N TYR A 128 -7.29 -3.24 1.22
CA TYR A 128 -8.29 -2.80 0.28
C TYR A 128 -7.71 -2.86 -1.15
N GLY A 129 -8.60 -3.00 -2.11
CA GLY A 129 -8.32 -2.80 -3.52
C GLY A 129 -8.83 -1.47 -4.04
N ARG A 130 -8.35 -1.08 -5.21
CA ARG A 130 -8.88 0.04 -5.98
C ARG A 130 -9.69 -0.48 -7.16
N SER A 131 -10.79 0.20 -7.47
CA SER A 131 -11.72 -0.21 -8.52
C SER A 131 -11.88 0.83 -9.61
N SER A 132 -12.12 0.36 -10.83
CA SER A 132 -12.42 1.19 -12.00
C SER A 132 -13.43 0.50 -12.92
N VAL A 133 -14.05 1.26 -13.82
CA VAL A 133 -14.88 0.68 -14.89
C VAL A 133 -14.02 0.54 -16.14
N VAL A 134 -13.91 -0.67 -16.69
CA VAL A 134 -13.08 -0.97 -17.86
C VAL A 134 -13.88 -1.00 -19.16
N GLN A 135 -13.21 -0.74 -20.27
CA GLN A 135 -13.76 -0.90 -21.62
C GLN A 135 -13.75 -2.38 -22.04
N GLY A 136 -14.81 -2.80 -22.74
CA GLY A 136 -14.95 -4.18 -23.24
C GLY A 136 -15.69 -5.12 -22.28
N ALA A 137 -16.29 -6.17 -22.85
CA ALA A 137 -17.11 -7.16 -22.13
C ALA A 137 -16.63 -8.62 -22.34
N ALA A 138 -15.54 -8.83 -23.08
CA ALA A 138 -14.94 -10.15 -23.28
C ALA A 138 -13.97 -10.50 -22.15
N VAL A 139 -13.72 -11.80 -21.94
CA VAL A 139 -12.70 -12.28 -20.99
C VAL A 139 -11.36 -11.62 -21.35
N PRO A 140 -10.84 -10.76 -20.47
CA PRO A 140 -9.64 -9.99 -20.77
C PRO A 140 -8.39 -10.89 -20.79
N LYS A 141 -7.44 -10.57 -21.68
CA LYS A 141 -6.13 -11.27 -21.78
C LYS A 141 -5.16 -10.85 -20.67
N SER A 142 -5.38 -9.68 -20.07
CA SER A 142 -4.57 -9.12 -18.99
C SER A 142 -5.42 -8.18 -18.15
N GLN A 143 -4.93 -7.80 -16.98
CA GLN A 143 -5.56 -6.77 -16.15
C GLN A 143 -5.45 -5.34 -16.73
N PHE A 144 -4.64 -5.13 -17.77
CA PHE A 144 -4.31 -3.81 -18.29
C PHE A 144 -5.30 -3.37 -19.37
N MET A 145 -6.48 -2.94 -18.92
CA MET A 145 -7.56 -2.48 -19.80
C MET A 145 -7.76 -0.97 -19.68
N THR A 146 -8.10 -0.32 -20.79
CA THR A 146 -8.51 1.09 -20.79
C THR A 146 -9.69 1.30 -19.85
N THR A 147 -9.59 2.31 -18.98
CA THR A 147 -10.65 2.68 -18.05
C THR A 147 -11.59 3.71 -18.67
N THR A 148 -12.79 3.80 -18.11
CA THR A 148 -13.77 4.85 -18.41
C THR A 148 -13.88 5.80 -17.21
N LYS A 149 -14.62 6.90 -17.38
CA LYS A 149 -14.95 7.83 -16.28
C LYS A 149 -16.20 7.43 -15.49
N ASP A 150 -16.81 6.29 -15.83
CA ASP A 150 -17.99 5.79 -15.15
C ASP A 150 -17.66 5.48 -13.69
N THR A 151 -18.64 5.68 -12.80
CA THR A 151 -18.47 5.33 -11.38
C THR A 151 -18.49 3.81 -11.23
N PRO A 152 -17.44 3.19 -10.64
CA PRO A 152 -17.41 1.74 -10.42
C PRO A 152 -18.45 1.30 -9.40
N LEU A 153 -18.83 0.03 -9.45
CA LEU A 153 -19.65 -0.59 -8.40
C LEU A 153 -18.97 -0.37 -7.04
N GLN A 154 -19.73 0.06 -6.05
CA GLN A 154 -19.23 0.31 -4.69
C GLN A 154 -19.25 -0.97 -3.86
N GLY A 155 -18.31 -1.06 -2.91
CA GLY A 155 -18.30 -2.12 -1.92
C GLY A 155 -19.56 -2.12 -1.04
N PRO A 156 -20.12 -3.29 -0.71
CA PRO A 156 -21.40 -3.39 0.02
C PRO A 156 -21.33 -2.95 1.49
N VAL A 157 -20.14 -2.93 2.10
CA VAL A 157 -19.93 -2.63 3.52
C VAL A 157 -19.45 -1.19 3.70
N SER A 158 -18.31 -0.82 3.09
CA SER A 158 -17.69 0.48 3.28
C SER A 158 -18.37 1.61 2.50
N LYS A 159 -18.94 1.27 1.33
CA LYS A 159 -19.52 2.21 0.36
C LYS A 159 -18.56 3.33 -0.06
N ILE A 160 -17.25 3.06 -0.02
CA ILE A 160 -16.23 4.00 -0.49
C ILE A 160 -16.13 3.88 -2.01
N SER A 161 -16.44 4.97 -2.72
CA SER A 161 -16.33 4.97 -4.18
C SER A 161 -14.88 4.76 -4.63
N GLY A 162 -14.67 3.85 -5.58
CA GLY A 162 -13.33 3.57 -6.12
C GLY A 162 -12.44 2.70 -5.23
N ALA A 163 -12.90 2.25 -4.06
CA ALA A 163 -12.16 1.36 -3.17
C ALA A 163 -13.04 0.20 -2.67
N TRP A 164 -12.43 -0.97 -2.51
CA TRP A 164 -13.08 -2.16 -1.98
C TRP A 164 -12.24 -2.72 -0.84
N THR A 165 -12.71 -2.59 0.38
CA THR A 165 -12.04 -3.13 1.58
C THR A 165 -12.06 -4.66 1.57
N TRP A 166 -11.22 -5.33 2.35
CA TRP A 166 -11.29 -6.79 2.47
C TRP A 166 -12.66 -7.25 2.99
N ASN A 167 -13.30 -6.48 3.89
CA ASN A 167 -14.70 -6.67 4.31
C ASN A 167 -15.70 -6.57 3.14
N ASP A 168 -15.52 -5.61 2.22
CA ASP A 168 -16.37 -5.50 1.02
C ASP A 168 -16.22 -6.72 0.12
N LEU A 169 -14.97 -7.13 -0.13
CA LEU A 169 -14.66 -8.27 -0.96
C LEU A 169 -15.24 -9.56 -0.36
N ARG A 170 -15.23 -9.69 0.96
CA ARG A 170 -15.65 -10.89 1.70
C ARG A 170 -17.05 -10.86 2.28
N ASP A 171 -17.86 -9.84 1.97
CA ASP A 171 -19.26 -9.80 2.38
C ASP A 171 -20.02 -11.04 1.85
N ALA A 172 -20.76 -11.69 2.74
CA ALA A 172 -21.35 -13.00 2.45
C ALA A 172 -22.49 -12.97 1.42
N LYS A 173 -23.11 -11.81 1.19
CA LYS A 173 -24.30 -11.69 0.32
C LYS A 173 -23.99 -10.96 -0.98
N ASN A 174 -23.21 -9.89 -0.89
CA ASN A 174 -22.98 -8.92 -1.96
C ASN A 174 -21.49 -8.70 -2.24
N GLY A 175 -20.61 -9.46 -1.58
CA GLY A 175 -19.17 -9.38 -1.79
C GLY A 175 -18.72 -10.03 -3.09
N ALA A 176 -17.46 -9.81 -3.44
CA ALA A 176 -16.86 -10.34 -4.66
C ALA A 176 -16.29 -11.77 -4.49
N LEU A 177 -16.03 -12.20 -3.26
CA LEU A 177 -15.30 -13.43 -2.91
C LEU A 177 -16.05 -14.22 -1.83
N SER A 178 -16.19 -15.53 -2.02
CA SER A 178 -16.76 -16.46 -1.03
C SER A 178 -15.70 -17.06 -0.10
N SER A 179 -14.45 -17.08 -0.56
CA SER A 179 -13.24 -17.40 0.20
C SER A 179 -12.09 -16.57 -0.37
N PRO A 180 -10.87 -16.53 0.23
CA PRO A 180 -9.85 -15.58 -0.21
C PRO A 180 -9.50 -15.66 -1.70
N THR A 181 -9.69 -16.83 -2.31
CA THR A 181 -9.35 -17.09 -3.72
C THR A 181 -10.53 -17.55 -4.58
N LYS A 182 -11.77 -17.62 -4.05
CA LYS A 182 -12.94 -18.08 -4.82
C LYS A 182 -13.93 -16.94 -5.07
N PRO A 183 -14.21 -16.55 -6.33
CA PRO A 183 -15.18 -15.49 -6.62
C PRO A 183 -16.62 -15.92 -6.30
N GLN A 184 -17.46 -14.94 -5.99
CA GLN A 184 -18.92 -15.10 -5.93
C GLN A 184 -19.54 -14.98 -7.33
N LYS A 185 -20.82 -15.33 -7.45
CA LYS A 185 -21.57 -15.24 -8.71
C LYS A 185 -21.51 -13.81 -9.27
N GLY A 186 -21.22 -13.69 -10.56
CA GLY A 186 -21.07 -12.41 -11.27
C GLY A 186 -19.63 -11.89 -11.32
N TRP A 187 -18.76 -12.40 -10.44
CA TRP A 187 -17.34 -12.05 -10.40
C TRP A 187 -16.47 -13.13 -11.02
N GLN A 188 -15.36 -12.70 -11.60
CA GLN A 188 -14.27 -13.57 -12.06
C GLN A 188 -12.99 -13.13 -11.36
N ARG A 189 -12.26 -14.06 -10.75
CA ARG A 189 -10.95 -13.80 -10.14
C ARG A 189 -9.85 -14.26 -11.06
N PHE A 190 -8.80 -13.46 -11.15
CA PHE A 190 -7.59 -13.74 -11.89
C PHE A 190 -6.36 -13.48 -11.02
N TRP A 191 -5.23 -14.06 -11.41
CA TRP A 191 -3.93 -13.78 -10.84
C TRP A 191 -3.02 -13.26 -11.94
N ASP A 192 -2.35 -12.15 -11.71
CA ASP A 192 -1.32 -11.65 -12.63
C ASP A 192 0.07 -12.06 -12.12
N SER A 193 0.75 -12.90 -12.90
CA SER A 193 2.07 -13.42 -12.54
C SER A 193 3.19 -12.37 -12.62
N THR A 194 3.00 -11.30 -13.39
CA THR A 194 4.00 -10.23 -13.52
C THR A 194 4.00 -9.38 -12.27
N THR A 195 2.85 -8.86 -11.88
CA THR A 195 2.70 -7.98 -10.72
C THR A 195 2.56 -8.76 -9.41
N GLN A 196 2.34 -10.07 -9.47
CA GLN A 196 2.08 -10.97 -8.33
C GLN A 196 0.93 -10.46 -7.46
N THR A 197 -0.19 -10.14 -8.10
CA THR A 197 -1.39 -9.64 -7.43
C THR A 197 -2.64 -10.27 -8.01
N PRO A 198 -3.68 -10.47 -7.18
CA PRO A 198 -4.99 -10.87 -7.66
C PRO A 198 -5.76 -9.66 -8.21
N TRP A 199 -6.71 -9.95 -9.07
CA TRP A 199 -7.70 -8.97 -9.51
C TRP A 199 -9.04 -9.64 -9.83
N LEU A 200 -10.09 -8.83 -9.84
CA LEU A 200 -11.46 -9.24 -10.04
C LEU A 200 -12.11 -8.45 -11.17
N LEU A 201 -13.01 -9.10 -11.92
CA LEU A 201 -13.85 -8.46 -12.91
C LEU A 201 -15.32 -8.85 -12.71
N HIS A 202 -16.19 -7.87 -12.54
CA HIS A 202 -17.63 -8.05 -12.59
C HIS A 202 -18.14 -7.75 -14.00
N ALA A 203 -18.59 -8.77 -14.73
CA ALA A 203 -18.87 -8.65 -16.16
C ALA A 203 -20.00 -7.65 -16.48
N ALA A 204 -21.06 -7.64 -15.68
CA ALA A 204 -22.25 -6.81 -15.96
C ALA A 204 -21.99 -5.31 -15.73
N SER A 205 -21.27 -4.96 -14.66
CA SER A 205 -20.92 -3.56 -14.36
C SER A 205 -19.57 -3.13 -14.96
N ARG A 206 -18.84 -4.07 -15.59
CA ARG A 206 -17.46 -3.89 -16.06
C ARG A 206 -16.54 -3.37 -14.96
N THR A 207 -16.82 -3.71 -13.70
CA THR A 207 -16.02 -3.26 -12.56
C THR A 207 -14.81 -4.14 -12.42
N TYR A 208 -13.64 -3.54 -12.61
CA TYR A 208 -12.34 -4.10 -12.28
C TYR A 208 -11.99 -3.76 -10.82
N ILE A 209 -11.37 -4.70 -10.10
CA ILE A 209 -10.78 -4.44 -8.77
C ILE A 209 -9.39 -5.08 -8.73
N GLY A 210 -8.35 -4.27 -8.52
CA GLY A 210 -7.01 -4.74 -8.18
C GLY A 210 -6.78 -4.63 -6.67
N TYR A 211 -6.41 -5.73 -6.01
CA TYR A 211 -6.37 -5.82 -4.54
C TYR A 211 -5.21 -6.70 -4.06
N ASP A 212 -5.03 -6.79 -2.74
CA ASP A 212 -4.17 -7.77 -2.10
C ASP A 212 -5.01 -8.82 -1.37
N ASP A 213 -4.53 -10.06 -1.38
CA ASP A 213 -5.13 -11.19 -0.68
C ASP A 213 -4.05 -11.93 0.15
N PRO A 214 -4.37 -13.02 0.85
CA PRO A 214 -3.38 -13.75 1.63
C PRO A 214 -2.15 -14.23 0.84
N GLU A 215 -2.29 -14.51 -0.46
CA GLU A 215 -1.20 -14.98 -1.33
C GLU A 215 -0.25 -13.83 -1.68
N SER A 216 -0.77 -12.69 -2.14
CA SER A 216 0.08 -11.53 -2.45
C SER A 216 0.71 -10.89 -1.20
N LEU A 217 -0.02 -10.87 -0.06
CA LEU A 217 0.55 -10.42 1.22
C LEU A 217 1.65 -11.36 1.73
N THR A 218 1.55 -12.66 1.48
CA THR A 218 2.61 -13.62 1.79
C THR A 218 3.89 -13.29 1.02
N ILE A 219 3.77 -12.97 -0.28
CA ILE A 219 4.91 -12.59 -1.13
C ILE A 219 5.56 -11.31 -0.60
N LYS A 220 4.76 -10.29 -0.26
CA LYS A 220 5.25 -9.03 0.32
C LYS A 220 5.91 -9.22 1.67
N ALA A 221 5.28 -9.96 2.59
CA ALA A 221 5.83 -10.23 3.92
C ALA A 221 7.19 -10.95 3.83
N ASN A 222 7.32 -11.94 2.95
CA ASN A 222 8.60 -12.59 2.69
C ASN A 222 9.67 -11.62 2.20
N HIS A 223 9.30 -10.67 1.33
CA HIS A 223 10.23 -9.66 0.85
C HIS A 223 10.66 -8.69 1.96
N ILE A 224 9.75 -8.23 2.80
CA ILE A 224 10.05 -7.36 3.96
C ILE A 224 11.13 -8.00 4.83
N ILE A 225 10.98 -9.30 5.15
CA ILE A 225 11.95 -10.06 5.94
C ILE A 225 13.29 -10.16 5.22
N LYS A 226 13.29 -10.61 3.97
CA LYS A 226 14.52 -10.81 3.18
C LYS A 226 15.30 -9.51 2.95
N SER A 227 14.60 -8.39 2.88
CA SER A 227 15.19 -7.06 2.70
C SER A 227 15.65 -6.42 4.02
N GLY A 228 15.48 -7.10 5.16
CA GLY A 228 15.92 -6.61 6.46
C GLY A 228 15.19 -5.33 6.92
N LEU A 229 13.96 -5.15 6.45
CA LEU A 229 13.15 -3.99 6.79
C LEU A 229 12.72 -4.01 8.26
N ALA A 230 12.39 -2.84 8.82
CA ALA A 230 11.90 -2.70 10.18
C ALA A 230 10.61 -3.50 10.44
N GLY A 231 9.76 -3.62 9.41
CA GLY A 231 8.51 -4.37 9.50
C GLY A 231 7.48 -3.97 8.46
N ALA A 232 6.21 -4.20 8.80
CA ALA A 232 5.06 -3.87 7.96
C ALA A 232 4.06 -2.97 8.72
N MET A 233 3.44 -2.06 7.99
CA MET A 233 2.27 -1.27 8.42
C MET A 233 1.08 -1.68 7.56
N VAL A 234 -0.15 -1.62 8.09
CA VAL A 234 -1.36 -1.98 7.34
C VAL A 234 -2.34 -0.81 7.25
N TRP A 235 -2.88 -0.58 6.05
CA TRP A 235 -3.99 0.36 5.85
C TRP A 235 -5.25 -0.39 5.38
N MET A 236 -6.27 -0.56 6.20
CA MET A 236 -6.22 -0.37 7.65
C MET A 236 -6.87 -1.55 8.38
N VAL A 237 -6.46 -1.76 9.63
CA VAL A 237 -6.69 -3.00 10.38
C VAL A 237 -8.16 -3.43 10.42
N HIS A 238 -9.10 -2.49 10.51
CA HIS A 238 -10.54 -2.77 10.61
C HIS A 238 -11.18 -3.20 9.27
N TYR A 239 -10.47 -3.11 8.14
CA TYR A 239 -10.92 -3.64 6.85
C TYR A 239 -10.83 -5.16 6.77
N ASP A 240 -10.16 -5.82 7.71
CA ASP A 240 -9.87 -7.25 7.65
C ASP A 240 -11.04 -8.13 8.09
N CYS A 241 -11.70 -8.78 7.13
CA CYS A 241 -12.71 -9.80 7.37
C CYS A 241 -12.13 -11.00 8.12
N ASN A 242 -12.66 -11.29 9.31
CA ASN A 242 -12.32 -12.43 10.16
C ASN A 242 -10.82 -12.56 10.50
N GLY A 243 -10.06 -11.47 10.42
CA GLY A 243 -8.64 -11.49 10.74
C GLY A 243 -7.77 -12.24 9.71
N GLU A 244 -8.30 -12.52 8.51
CA GLU A 244 -7.65 -13.35 7.49
C GLU A 244 -6.33 -12.72 7.00
N LEU A 245 -6.32 -11.43 6.68
CA LEU A 245 -5.11 -10.76 6.19
C LEU A 245 -4.10 -10.54 7.33
N ASN A 246 -4.57 -10.16 8.52
CA ASN A 246 -3.71 -10.04 9.70
C ASN A 246 -3.09 -11.38 10.11
N SER A 247 -3.78 -12.50 9.89
CA SER A 247 -3.25 -13.84 10.21
C SER A 247 -1.98 -14.16 9.41
N VAL A 248 -1.91 -13.69 8.16
CA VAL A 248 -0.71 -13.80 7.33
C VAL A 248 0.44 -13.09 8.01
N LEU A 249 0.26 -11.81 8.38
CA LEU A 249 1.33 -11.00 8.98
C LEU A 249 1.77 -11.51 10.35
N ARG A 250 0.83 -12.00 11.18
CA ARG A 250 1.16 -12.61 12.49
C ARG A 250 2.10 -13.81 12.34
N LYS A 251 1.82 -14.71 11.38
CA LYS A 251 2.66 -15.87 11.11
C LYS A 251 4.11 -15.47 10.79
N TYR A 252 4.31 -14.35 10.09
CA TYR A 252 5.63 -13.84 9.73
C TYR A 252 6.33 -13.12 10.90
N ALA A 253 5.61 -12.33 11.68
CA ALA A 253 6.16 -11.68 12.87
C ALA A 253 6.69 -12.71 13.89
N GLU A 254 6.00 -13.84 14.05
CA GLU A 254 6.44 -14.93 14.93
C GLU A 254 7.69 -15.65 14.41
N ALA A 255 7.81 -15.83 13.08
CA ALA A 255 8.98 -16.46 12.47
C ALA A 255 10.26 -15.63 12.68
N CYS A 256 10.17 -14.30 12.58
CA CYS A 256 11.30 -13.40 12.80
C CYS A 256 11.78 -13.34 14.26
N ARG A 257 10.92 -13.64 15.25
CA ARG A 257 11.30 -13.65 16.67
C ARG A 257 12.05 -14.91 17.11
N ARG A 258 12.07 -15.95 16.27
CA ARG A 258 12.67 -17.27 16.58
C ARG A 258 14.03 -17.50 15.89
N GLY A 259 14.50 -16.58 15.07
CA GLY A 259 15.82 -16.61 14.41
C GLY A 259 16.75 -15.56 15.02
#